data_AF-A0A1Q6YBL0-F1
#
_entry.id   AF-A0A1Q6YBL0-F1
#
_cell.length_a   1.000
_cell.length_b   1.000
_cell.length_c   1.000
_cell.angle_alpha   90.00
_cell.angle_beta   90.00
_cell.angle_gamma   90.00
#
_symmetry.space_group_name_H-M   'P 1'
#
loop_
_entity.id
_entity.type
_entity.pdbx_description
1 polymer ?
#
loop_
_entity_poly.entity_id
_entity_poly.type
_entity_poly.pdbx_seq_one_letter_code
_entity_poly.pdbx_strand_id
1 'polypeptide(L)'
;MGRSADQPQKRNTGTTGTKRSDPSLVTFSDKNGRDGRETEDDMLLDDELASDPPRPHTTAIRRATLPVPRPPTAGLPGSPVPPRRTGGQPRQPISPQAPPINIPPAARNIPRTQAAPVNDIFKGKVHWLLPVGIGMIAMLVLWELGSLALAWGMQRYDDIRYGIPRTYQTDAVVGHGGDSAQRPSHFIAVNLNRQAIVVEFPAGSQSGALSYVVPYYILGPGGDLTPITLEFRDVTSDGKPDMIIHMHLPSQDQTYVFINAGTKFRAPTAKDIIHL
;
A
#
# COMPACT_ATOMS: atom_id res chain seq x y z
N MET A 1 26.57 98.88 -25.26
CA MET A 1 28.04 98.85 -25.05
C MET A 1 28.31 97.79 -23.99
N GLY A 2 29.35 96.95 -23.96
CA GLY A 2 30.59 96.82 -24.73
C GLY A 2 31.60 96.12 -23.80
N ARG A 3 31.82 94.80 -23.98
CA ARG A 3 33.06 94.13 -24.46
C ARG A 3 34.28 94.12 -23.51
N SER A 4 34.98 92.98 -23.55
CA SER A 4 36.28 92.63 -22.91
C SER A 4 36.25 92.35 -21.41
N ALA A 5 36.98 91.38 -20.86
CA ALA A 5 37.64 90.17 -21.39
C ALA A 5 37.70 89.15 -20.23
N ASP A 6 37.69 87.82 -20.42
CA ASP A 6 38.90 87.07 -20.77
C ASP A 6 38.60 85.66 -21.36
N GLN A 7 39.62 85.02 -21.94
CA GLN A 7 39.63 83.65 -22.49
C GLN A 7 40.98 82.99 -22.13
N PRO A 8 41.22 81.68 -22.36
CA PRO A 8 40.31 80.55 -22.58
C PRO A 8 40.66 79.33 -21.68
N GLN A 9 39.87 78.26 -21.72
CA GLN A 9 40.43 76.91 -21.50
C GLN A 9 39.96 75.92 -22.57
N LYS A 10 40.92 75.26 -23.21
CA LYS A 10 40.71 74.23 -24.24
C LYS A 10 40.81 72.84 -23.60
N ARG A 11 39.76 72.04 -23.83
CA ARG A 11 39.72 70.65 -24.35
C ARG A 11 40.81 69.62 -23.94
N ASN A 12 40.31 68.40 -23.72
CA ASN A 12 40.90 67.06 -23.96
C ASN A 12 41.25 66.16 -22.74
N THR A 13 40.40 65.14 -22.57
CA THR A 13 40.69 63.68 -22.43
C THR A 13 41.84 63.17 -21.55
N GLY A 14 41.50 62.24 -20.63
CA GLY A 14 42.35 61.08 -20.30
C GLY A 14 42.36 60.60 -18.83
N THR A 15 41.79 59.40 -18.59
CA THR A 15 42.22 58.38 -17.58
C THR A 15 42.20 58.79 -16.08
N THR A 16 41.54 58.08 -15.15
CA THR A 16 41.91 56.73 -14.65
C THR A 16 40.77 56.14 -13.77
N GLY A 17 40.66 54.79 -13.64
CA GLY A 17 39.65 54.10 -12.82
C GLY A 17 39.86 54.23 -11.29
N THR A 18 39.13 53.57 -10.38
CA THR A 18 38.19 52.43 -10.44
C THR A 18 37.09 52.63 -9.34
N LYS A 19 36.22 51.72 -8.87
CA LYS A 19 36.02 50.25 -8.99
C LYS A 19 34.59 49.89 -8.57
N ARG A 20 33.98 48.82 -9.13
CA ARG A 20 32.84 48.07 -8.54
C ARG A 20 32.95 46.59 -8.93
N SER A 21 32.51 45.70 -8.06
CA SER A 21 32.62 44.24 -8.20
C SER A 21 31.27 43.58 -7.96
N ASP A 22 30.73 42.93 -8.99
CA ASP A 22 29.64 41.95 -8.88
C ASP A 22 30.20 40.52 -9.09
N PRO A 23 29.55 39.48 -8.54
CA PRO A 23 30.15 38.15 -8.42
C PRO A 23 29.89 37.21 -9.62
N SER A 24 30.98 36.56 -10.04
CA SER A 24 31.06 35.18 -10.57
C SER A 24 29.93 34.66 -11.50
N LEU A 25 30.17 34.78 -12.82
CA LEU A 25 29.71 33.80 -13.81
C LEU A 25 30.86 32.83 -14.09
N VAL A 26 30.63 31.51 -13.98
CA VAL A 26 31.67 30.51 -14.26
C VAL A 26 31.71 30.20 -15.75
N THR A 27 32.70 30.76 -16.45
CA THR A 27 32.98 30.47 -17.86
C THR A 27 33.91 29.26 -17.96
N PHE A 28 33.47 28.20 -18.63
CA PHE A 28 34.36 27.10 -19.04
C PHE A 28 35.19 27.54 -20.25
N SER A 29 36.50 27.33 -20.17
CA SER A 29 37.44 27.76 -21.22
C SER A 29 37.52 26.72 -22.32
N ASP A 30 37.09 27.12 -23.53
CA ASP A 30 37.43 26.41 -24.76
C ASP A 30 38.95 26.48 -25.02
N LYS A 31 39.56 25.35 -25.41
CA LYS A 31 40.88 25.28 -26.07
C LYS A 31 41.27 23.85 -26.49
N ASN A 32 40.77 23.41 -27.65
CA ASN A 32 41.67 22.88 -28.68
C ASN A 32 40.96 22.81 -30.04
N GLY A 33 41.33 23.72 -30.94
CA GLY A 33 40.98 23.57 -32.35
C GLY A 33 41.91 22.55 -33.02
N ARG A 34 41.34 21.54 -33.67
CA ARG A 34 42.04 20.79 -34.70
C ARG A 34 41.02 20.25 -35.71
N ASP A 35 40.96 20.88 -36.87
CA ASP A 35 40.17 20.39 -38.01
C ASP A 35 40.65 18.99 -38.41
N GLY A 36 39.71 18.05 -38.58
CA GLY A 36 40.03 16.66 -38.82
C GLY A 36 38.80 15.82 -39.15
N ARG A 37 38.22 16.08 -40.33
CA ARG A 37 37.29 15.24 -41.12
C ARG A 37 36.56 14.13 -40.36
N GLU A 38 35.25 14.28 -40.25
CA GLU A 38 34.32 13.19 -39.98
C GLU A 38 34.50 12.08 -41.02
N THR A 39 34.89 10.88 -40.56
CA THR A 39 34.82 9.63 -41.32
C THR A 39 33.83 8.71 -40.62
N GLU A 40 32.90 8.14 -41.38
CA GLU A 40 31.72 7.43 -40.87
C GLU A 40 32.01 6.02 -40.29
N ASP A 41 33.29 5.70 -40.05
CA ASP A 41 33.79 4.35 -39.74
C ASP A 41 33.98 4.05 -38.23
N ASP A 42 33.86 5.05 -37.34
CA ASP A 42 34.07 4.89 -35.88
C ASP A 42 32.80 4.50 -35.09
N MET A 43 31.69 4.13 -35.75
CA MET A 43 30.41 3.75 -35.10
C MET A 43 30.24 2.23 -34.85
N LEU A 44 31.32 1.46 -34.83
CA LEU A 44 31.28 0.03 -34.50
C LEU A 44 32.43 -0.36 -33.58
N LEU A 45 32.15 -0.41 -32.27
CA LEU A 45 32.72 -1.27 -31.23
C LEU A 45 32.36 -0.67 -29.86
N ASP A 46 31.37 -1.24 -29.16
CA ASP A 46 31.19 -1.20 -27.69
C ASP A 46 29.91 -1.96 -27.26
N ASP A 47 29.67 -3.15 -27.85
CA ASP A 47 28.45 -3.95 -27.63
C ASP A 47 28.75 -5.30 -26.93
N GLU A 48 29.78 -5.33 -26.07
CA GLU A 48 30.23 -6.55 -25.40
C GLU A 48 30.77 -6.28 -23.97
N LEU A 49 29.88 -5.98 -23.00
CA LEU A 49 30.13 -6.23 -21.56
C LEU A 49 28.87 -6.04 -20.66
N ALA A 50 27.74 -6.65 -21.03
CA ALA A 50 26.51 -6.66 -20.21
C ALA A 50 25.82 -8.03 -20.12
N SER A 51 26.59 -9.12 -20.05
CA SER A 51 26.08 -10.49 -19.84
C SER A 51 26.33 -10.98 -18.40
N ASP A 52 25.84 -10.23 -17.41
CA ASP A 52 25.78 -10.71 -16.03
C ASP A 52 24.59 -11.69 -15.92
N PRO A 53 24.80 -12.98 -15.58
CA PRO A 53 23.74 -13.98 -15.64
C PRO A 53 22.62 -13.67 -14.62
N PRO A 54 21.34 -13.85 -14.98
CA PRO A 54 20.24 -13.52 -14.09
C PRO A 54 20.33 -14.31 -12.79
N ARG A 55 20.36 -13.60 -11.66
CA ARG A 55 20.47 -14.22 -10.33
C ARG A 55 19.31 -15.21 -10.13
N PRO A 56 19.57 -16.50 -9.84
CA PRO A 56 18.51 -17.44 -9.58
C PRO A 56 17.77 -17.03 -8.30
N HIS A 57 16.45 -16.86 -8.40
CA HIS A 57 15.56 -16.56 -7.29
C HIS A 57 15.36 -17.81 -6.41
N THR A 58 16.41 -18.19 -5.69
CA THR A 58 16.38 -19.30 -4.72
C THR A 58 15.93 -18.79 -3.35
N THR A 59 14.64 -19.00 -3.04
CA THR A 59 14.07 -18.81 -1.70
C THR A 59 14.45 -19.98 -0.79
N ALA A 60 15.76 -20.13 -0.53
CA ALA A 60 16.28 -21.09 0.43
C ALA A 60 15.92 -20.66 1.87
N ILE A 61 14.71 -21.01 2.32
CA ILE A 61 14.29 -20.87 3.72
C ILE A 61 15.22 -21.72 4.59
N ARG A 62 16.22 -21.08 5.22
CA ARG A 62 16.92 -21.68 6.35
C ARG A 62 15.89 -21.90 7.46
N ARG A 63 15.48 -23.15 7.66
CA ARG A 63 14.79 -23.57 8.89
C ARG A 63 15.75 -23.35 10.05
N ALA A 64 15.63 -22.21 10.73
CA ALA A 64 16.27 -22.01 12.03
C ALA A 64 15.69 -23.05 12.99
N THR A 65 16.56 -23.90 13.53
CA THR A 65 16.18 -24.92 14.51
C THR A 65 15.61 -24.24 15.74
N LEU A 66 14.34 -24.47 16.04
CA LEU A 66 13.67 -23.90 17.20
C LEU A 66 14.36 -24.36 18.51
N PRO A 67 14.78 -23.45 19.40
CA PRO A 67 15.13 -23.82 20.77
C PRO A 67 13.84 -24.25 21.49
N VAL A 68 13.80 -25.51 21.94
CA VAL A 68 12.68 -26.05 22.72
C VAL A 68 12.59 -25.31 24.07
N PRO A 69 11.45 -24.69 24.42
CA PRO A 69 11.25 -24.15 25.76
C PRO A 69 11.19 -25.29 26.77
N ARG A 70 12.13 -25.33 27.72
CA ARG A 70 12.02 -26.20 28.90
C ARG A 70 10.91 -25.68 29.82
N PRO A 71 9.92 -26.50 30.23
CA PRO A 71 9.00 -26.10 31.29
C PRO A 71 9.75 -25.99 32.63
N PRO A 72 9.39 -25.02 33.50
CA PRO A 72 10.04 -24.85 34.80
C PRO A 72 9.68 -25.99 35.76
N THR A 73 10.69 -26.51 36.45
CA THR A 73 10.50 -27.46 37.57
C THR A 73 10.09 -26.69 38.82
N ALA A 74 8.89 -26.96 39.33
CA ALA A 74 8.43 -26.53 40.65
C ALA A 74 7.75 -27.72 41.38
N GLY A 75 7.71 -27.66 42.71
CA GLY A 75 7.53 -28.83 43.57
C GLY A 75 6.16 -29.52 43.55
N LEU A 76 6.21 -30.82 43.87
CA LEU A 76 5.16 -31.69 44.42
C LEU A 76 4.52 -31.09 45.70
N PRO A 77 3.37 -31.60 46.24
CA PRO A 77 2.81 -32.95 46.03
C PRO A 77 1.28 -33.06 45.85
N GLY A 78 0.79 -34.24 45.42
CA GLY A 78 -0.60 -34.63 45.70
C GLY A 78 -1.31 -35.59 44.73
N SER A 79 -0.95 -36.88 44.69
CA SER A 79 -1.94 -37.97 44.55
C SER A 79 -1.34 -39.36 44.80
N PRO A 80 -2.11 -40.36 45.25
CA PRO A 80 -1.57 -41.62 45.77
C PRO A 80 -1.22 -42.62 44.68
N VAL A 81 -0.03 -43.22 44.77
CA VAL A 81 0.35 -44.37 43.95
C VAL A 81 -0.28 -45.65 44.52
N PRO A 82 -1.04 -46.45 43.74
CA PRO A 82 -1.54 -47.73 44.22
C PRO A 82 -0.39 -48.75 44.35
N PRO A 83 -0.31 -49.50 45.47
CA PRO A 83 0.85 -50.36 45.75
C PRO A 83 0.92 -51.60 44.84
N ARG A 84 2.12 -51.83 44.29
CA ARG A 84 2.49 -53.02 43.52
C ARG A 84 2.49 -54.26 44.42
N ARG A 85 1.46 -55.10 44.31
CA ARG A 85 1.34 -56.33 45.12
C ARG A 85 2.30 -57.41 44.65
N THR A 86 3.43 -57.58 45.34
CA THR A 86 4.33 -58.72 45.19
C THR A 86 3.63 -60.01 45.65
N GLY A 87 3.61 -61.02 44.78
CA GLY A 87 3.06 -62.34 45.12
C GLY A 87 4.06 -63.15 45.95
N GLY A 88 3.84 -63.24 47.26
CA GLY A 88 4.49 -64.21 48.11
C GLY A 88 3.65 -65.48 48.23
N GLN A 89 4.24 -66.65 48.01
CA GLN A 89 3.65 -67.94 48.37
C GLN A 89 3.83 -68.21 49.88
N PRO A 90 2.78 -68.66 50.58
CA PRO A 90 2.91 -69.49 51.77
C PRO A 90 2.65 -70.97 51.46
N ARG A 91 3.20 -71.84 52.31
CA ARG A 91 3.19 -73.31 52.17
C ARG A 91 1.82 -73.94 52.38
N GLN A 92 1.64 -75.11 51.78
CA GLN A 92 0.60 -76.09 52.13
C GLN A 92 0.76 -76.58 53.59
N PRO A 93 -0.34 -76.81 54.30
CA PRO A 93 -0.48 -77.88 55.28
C PRO A 93 -1.32 -79.05 54.71
N ILE A 94 -1.10 -80.24 55.25
CA ILE A 94 -1.67 -81.51 54.79
C ILE A 94 -3.03 -81.79 55.47
N SER A 95 -3.85 -82.61 54.80
CA SER A 95 -5.22 -83.08 55.10
C SER A 95 -5.54 -83.46 56.56
N PRO A 96 -6.82 -83.56 56.94
CA PRO A 96 -7.52 -84.85 56.79
C PRO A 96 -8.84 -84.82 56.01
N GLN A 97 -9.30 -86.01 55.65
CA GLN A 97 -10.36 -86.32 54.70
C GLN A 97 -11.72 -86.53 55.42
N ALA A 98 -12.80 -85.97 54.88
CA ALA A 98 -14.18 -86.17 55.34
C ALA A 98 -15.05 -86.74 54.19
N PRO A 99 -16.07 -87.57 54.48
CA PRO A 99 -16.81 -88.29 53.45
C PRO A 99 -17.68 -87.39 52.57
N PRO A 100 -17.92 -87.76 51.29
CA PRO A 100 -18.66 -86.93 50.35
C PRO A 100 -20.16 -86.90 50.67
N ILE A 101 -20.63 -85.76 51.18
CA ILE A 101 -22.06 -85.44 51.21
C ILE A 101 -22.49 -85.07 49.78
N ASN A 102 -23.26 -85.96 49.16
CA ASN A 102 -23.74 -85.81 47.78
C ASN A 102 -24.95 -84.85 47.72
N ILE A 103 -24.70 -83.54 47.68
CA ILE A 103 -25.72 -82.53 47.42
C ILE A 103 -25.84 -82.34 45.90
N PRO A 104 -27.02 -82.55 45.28
CA PRO A 104 -27.21 -82.26 43.87
C PRO A 104 -27.03 -80.75 43.62
N PRO A 105 -26.29 -80.32 42.58
CA PRO A 105 -26.08 -78.91 42.31
C PRO A 105 -27.42 -78.25 41.95
N ALA A 106 -27.77 -77.17 42.66
CA ALA A 106 -28.89 -76.34 42.29
C ALA A 106 -28.69 -75.80 40.87
N ALA A 107 -29.63 -76.10 39.97
CA ALA A 107 -29.56 -75.69 38.57
C ALA A 107 -29.58 -74.16 38.46
N ARG A 108 -28.39 -73.56 38.33
CA ARG A 108 -28.24 -72.12 38.17
C ARG A 108 -28.62 -71.76 36.74
N ASN A 109 -29.89 -71.42 36.55
CA ASN A 109 -30.38 -70.84 35.29
C ASN A 109 -29.67 -69.52 35.02
N ILE A 110 -28.55 -69.58 34.30
CA ILE A 110 -27.90 -68.40 33.72
C ILE A 110 -28.80 -67.94 32.58
N PRO A 111 -29.36 -66.71 32.61
CA PRO A 111 -30.07 -66.19 31.46
C PRO A 111 -29.07 -66.11 30.30
N ARG A 112 -29.30 -66.89 29.24
CA ARG A 112 -28.53 -66.74 28.00
C ARG A 112 -28.82 -65.32 27.49
N THR A 113 -27.86 -64.42 27.60
CA THR A 113 -27.95 -63.06 27.06
C THR A 113 -28.21 -63.17 25.56
N GLN A 114 -29.47 -62.99 25.17
CA GLN A 114 -29.85 -62.98 23.77
C GLN A 114 -29.30 -61.67 23.18
N ALA A 115 -28.35 -61.79 22.25
CA ALA A 115 -27.82 -60.64 21.55
C ALA A 115 -28.99 -59.90 20.88
N ALA A 116 -29.19 -58.63 21.26
CA ALA A 116 -30.24 -57.82 20.68
C ALA A 116 -30.03 -57.73 19.16
N PRO A 117 -31.09 -57.81 18.34
CA PRO A 117 -30.95 -57.57 16.92
C PRO A 117 -30.46 -56.14 16.72
N VAL A 118 -29.31 -55.98 16.06
CA VAL A 118 -28.80 -54.67 15.66
C VAL A 118 -29.69 -54.18 14.52
N ASN A 119 -30.79 -53.51 14.88
CA ASN A 119 -31.62 -52.80 13.92
C ASN A 119 -30.78 -51.64 13.36
N ASP A 120 -30.35 -51.76 12.10
CA ASP A 120 -29.66 -50.68 11.37
C ASP A 120 -30.59 -49.46 11.21
N ILE A 121 -30.56 -48.56 12.20
CA ILE A 121 -31.37 -47.32 12.23
C ILE A 121 -31.06 -46.41 11.03
N PHE A 122 -29.93 -46.61 10.35
CA PHE A 122 -29.41 -45.76 9.28
C PHE A 122 -29.85 -46.13 7.85
N LYS A 123 -30.75 -47.09 7.65
CA LYS A 123 -31.32 -47.41 6.31
C LYS A 123 -32.45 -46.46 5.89
N GLY A 124 -32.21 -45.15 6.05
CA GLY A 124 -33.04 -44.10 5.47
C GLY A 124 -32.82 -44.00 3.97
N LYS A 125 -33.88 -44.09 3.17
CA LYS A 125 -33.81 -43.92 1.70
C LYS A 125 -33.56 -42.45 1.38
N VAL A 126 -32.30 -42.09 1.13
CA VAL A 126 -31.94 -40.74 0.67
C VAL A 126 -32.57 -40.52 -0.71
N HIS A 127 -33.43 -39.52 -0.85
CA HIS A 127 -34.00 -39.16 -2.15
C HIS A 127 -32.90 -38.68 -3.11
N TRP A 128 -32.90 -39.20 -4.34
CA TRP A 128 -31.94 -38.86 -5.41
C TRP A 128 -31.81 -37.35 -5.69
N LEU A 129 -32.85 -36.57 -5.43
CA LEU A 129 -32.84 -35.11 -5.57
C LEU A 129 -31.90 -34.41 -4.56
N LEU A 130 -31.57 -35.04 -3.42
CA LEU A 130 -30.69 -34.46 -2.41
C LEU A 130 -29.22 -34.31 -2.89
N PRO A 131 -28.52 -35.36 -3.38
CA PRO A 131 -27.18 -35.19 -3.94
C PRO A 131 -27.16 -34.28 -5.18
N VAL A 132 -28.23 -34.28 -6.00
CA VAL A 132 -28.36 -33.35 -7.14
C VAL A 132 -28.46 -31.89 -6.66
N GLY A 133 -29.30 -31.61 -5.66
CA GLY A 133 -29.41 -30.28 -5.05
C GLY A 133 -28.11 -29.81 -4.40
N ILE A 134 -27.41 -30.69 -3.69
CA ILE A 134 -26.08 -30.41 -3.11
C ILE A 134 -25.07 -30.08 -4.22
N GLY A 135 -25.06 -30.83 -5.32
CA GLY A 135 -24.20 -30.56 -6.47
C GLY A 135 -24.48 -29.20 -7.13
N MET A 136 -25.75 -28.84 -7.30
CA MET A 136 -26.15 -27.53 -7.83
C MET A 136 -25.72 -26.37 -6.92
N ILE A 137 -25.89 -26.51 -5.60
CA ILE A 137 -25.43 -25.51 -4.61
C ILE A 137 -23.90 -25.42 -4.62
N ALA A 138 -23.19 -26.54 -4.66
CA ALA A 138 -21.73 -26.55 -4.72
C ALA A 138 -21.21 -25.86 -6.00
N MET A 139 -21.87 -26.06 -7.14
CA MET A 139 -21.51 -25.40 -8.40
C MET A 139 -21.79 -23.89 -8.36
N LEU A 140 -22.90 -23.45 -7.75
CA LEU A 140 -23.19 -22.03 -7.53
C LEU A 140 -22.16 -21.37 -6.60
N VAL A 141 -21.79 -22.03 -5.50
CA VAL A 141 -20.74 -21.52 -4.59
C VAL A 141 -19.38 -21.43 -5.29
N LEU A 142 -19.03 -22.44 -6.11
CA LEU A 142 -17.81 -22.41 -6.92
C LEU A 142 -17.83 -21.28 -7.95
N TRP A 143 -18.98 -21.02 -8.57
CA TRP A 143 -19.17 -19.92 -9.52
C TRP A 143 -19.02 -18.54 -8.86
N GLU A 144 -19.65 -18.32 -7.71
CA GLU A 144 -19.55 -17.05 -6.97
C GLU A 144 -18.12 -16.79 -6.50
N LEU A 145 -17.46 -17.79 -5.89
CA LEU A 145 -16.07 -17.66 -5.44
C LEU A 145 -15.10 -17.48 -6.62
N GLY A 146 -15.35 -18.16 -7.75
CA GLY A 146 -14.58 -17.98 -8.98
C GLY A 146 -14.73 -16.58 -9.57
N SER A 147 -15.96 -16.09 -9.65
CA SER A 147 -16.29 -14.72 -10.10
C SER A 147 -15.62 -13.65 -9.25
N LEU A 148 -15.68 -13.80 -7.91
CA LEU A 148 -15.03 -12.88 -6.97
C LEU A 148 -13.49 -12.92 -7.09
N ALA A 149 -12.91 -14.11 -7.21
CA ALA A 149 -11.47 -14.27 -7.37
C ALA A 149 -10.95 -13.70 -8.70
N LEU A 150 -11.71 -13.82 -9.78
CA LEU A 150 -11.41 -13.22 -11.08
C LEU A 150 -11.50 -11.69 -11.04
N ALA A 151 -12.55 -11.13 -10.43
CA ALA A 151 -12.71 -9.68 -10.29
C ALA A 151 -11.57 -9.06 -9.45
N TRP A 152 -11.25 -9.68 -8.31
CA TRP A 152 -10.11 -9.29 -7.48
C TRP A 152 -8.77 -9.43 -8.22
N GLY A 153 -8.59 -10.52 -8.97
CA GLY A 153 -7.38 -10.80 -9.74
C GLY A 153 -7.14 -9.78 -10.86
N MET A 154 -8.20 -9.40 -11.58
CA MET A 154 -8.14 -8.37 -12.62
C MET A 154 -7.83 -6.98 -12.03
N GLN A 155 -8.53 -6.57 -10.98
CA GLN A 155 -8.21 -5.31 -10.30
C GLN A 155 -6.75 -5.30 -9.82
N ARG A 156 -6.29 -6.40 -9.21
CA ARG A 156 -4.91 -6.50 -8.73
C ARG A 156 -3.89 -6.50 -9.87
N TYR A 157 -4.22 -7.07 -11.02
CA TYR A 157 -3.40 -7.02 -12.22
C TYR A 157 -3.29 -5.60 -12.78
N ASP A 158 -4.40 -4.87 -12.85
CA ASP A 158 -4.41 -3.47 -13.30
C ASP A 158 -3.67 -2.56 -12.29
N ASP A 159 -3.83 -2.78 -10.98
CA ASP A 159 -3.04 -2.13 -9.92
C ASP A 159 -1.53 -2.41 -10.03
N ILE A 160 -1.12 -3.54 -10.61
CA ILE A 160 0.29 -3.89 -10.88
C ILE A 160 0.78 -3.29 -12.19
N ARG A 161 -0.07 -3.29 -13.23
CA ARG A 161 0.29 -2.91 -14.60
C ARG A 161 0.25 -1.40 -14.85
N TYR A 162 -0.72 -0.71 -14.26
CA TYR A 162 -0.95 0.73 -14.43
C TYR A 162 -0.70 1.51 -13.13
N GLY A 163 -0.75 0.84 -11.99
CA GLY A 163 -0.37 1.40 -10.69
C GLY A 163 -1.51 2.09 -9.94
N ILE A 164 -1.28 2.24 -8.64
CA ILE A 164 -1.92 3.23 -7.76
C ILE A 164 -0.96 4.44 -7.81
N PRO A 165 -1.42 5.66 -8.13
CA PRO A 165 -2.60 6.27 -7.50
C PRO A 165 -3.80 6.59 -8.40
N ARG A 166 -4.97 6.74 -7.76
CA ARG A 166 -6.17 7.31 -8.38
C ARG A 166 -5.90 8.79 -8.71
N THR A 167 -6.19 9.17 -9.95
CA THR A 167 -6.15 10.57 -10.41
C THR A 167 -7.56 11.08 -10.71
N TYR A 168 -7.80 12.35 -10.41
CA TYR A 168 -8.98 13.10 -10.85
C TYR A 168 -8.49 14.24 -11.73
N GLN A 169 -9.22 14.51 -12.82
CA GLN A 169 -8.87 15.54 -13.78
C GLN A 169 -10.07 16.43 -14.04
N THR A 170 -9.84 17.73 -14.15
CA THR A 170 -10.89 18.73 -14.43
C THR A 170 -10.30 19.99 -15.03
N ASP A 171 -11.13 20.76 -15.72
CA ASP A 171 -10.76 22.03 -16.34
C ASP A 171 -11.50 23.17 -15.64
N ALA A 172 -10.78 24.23 -15.27
CA ALA A 172 -11.37 25.41 -14.63
C ALA A 172 -10.73 26.71 -15.14
N VAL A 173 -11.50 27.80 -15.14
CA VAL A 173 -11.01 29.16 -15.44
C VAL A 173 -10.81 29.87 -14.12
N VAL A 174 -9.55 30.03 -13.71
CA VAL A 174 -9.17 30.55 -12.38
C VAL A 174 -8.40 31.89 -12.47
N GLY A 175 -8.16 32.39 -13.67
CA GLY A 175 -7.42 33.62 -13.94
C GLY A 175 -5.91 33.43 -14.06
N HIS A 176 -5.42 32.19 -14.15
CA HIS A 176 -3.99 31.87 -14.20
C HIS A 176 -3.49 31.73 -15.63
N GLY A 177 -2.30 32.28 -15.92
CA GLY A 177 -1.66 32.17 -17.24
C GLY A 177 -2.42 32.81 -18.41
N GLY A 178 -3.50 33.55 -18.16
CA GLY A 178 -4.40 34.06 -19.19
C GLY A 178 -5.41 33.02 -19.69
N ASP A 179 -5.88 32.14 -18.79
CA ASP A 179 -6.94 31.17 -19.09
C ASP A 179 -8.28 31.84 -19.44
N SER A 180 -9.11 31.11 -20.18
CA SER A 180 -10.43 31.56 -20.61
C SER A 180 -11.37 30.36 -20.84
N ALA A 181 -12.66 30.60 -21.08
CA ALA A 181 -13.60 29.54 -21.42
C ALA A 181 -13.23 28.74 -22.70
N GLN A 182 -12.35 29.27 -23.56
CA GLN A 182 -11.84 28.60 -24.75
C GLN A 182 -10.51 27.87 -24.51
N ARG A 183 -9.83 28.22 -23.41
CA ARG A 183 -8.53 27.66 -22.98
C ARG A 183 -8.48 27.66 -21.44
N PRO A 184 -9.24 26.76 -20.77
CA PRO A 184 -9.20 26.68 -19.32
C PRO A 184 -7.83 26.19 -18.83
N SER A 185 -7.57 26.37 -17.54
CA SER A 185 -6.45 25.72 -16.87
C SER A 185 -6.84 24.27 -16.56
N HIS A 186 -5.96 23.32 -16.89
CA HIS A 186 -6.21 21.90 -16.67
C HIS A 186 -5.60 21.45 -15.34
N PHE A 187 -6.35 20.72 -14.53
CA PHE A 187 -5.94 20.28 -13.20
C PHE A 187 -5.94 18.76 -13.10
N ILE A 188 -4.88 18.21 -12.51
CA ILE A 188 -4.74 16.79 -12.18
C ILE A 188 -4.51 16.68 -10.67
N ALA A 189 -5.52 16.20 -9.93
CA ALA A 189 -5.39 15.83 -8.53
C ALA A 189 -4.98 14.35 -8.40
N VAL A 190 -4.05 14.06 -7.48
CA VAL A 190 -3.49 12.74 -7.28
C VAL A 190 -3.14 12.49 -5.82
N ASN A 191 -3.47 11.29 -5.33
CA ASN A 191 -3.10 10.85 -3.98
C ASN A 191 -1.76 10.10 -4.02
N LEU A 192 -0.64 10.81 -3.92
CA LEU A 192 0.68 10.19 -3.94
C LEU A 192 1.13 9.88 -2.51
N ASN A 193 1.29 8.60 -2.18
CA ASN A 193 1.77 8.13 -0.86
C ASN A 193 1.01 8.73 0.34
N ARG A 194 -0.33 8.80 0.26
CA ARG A 194 -1.21 9.42 1.27
C ARG A 194 -1.07 10.94 1.38
N GLN A 195 -0.52 11.60 0.37
CA GLN A 195 -0.48 13.05 0.29
C GLN A 195 -1.25 13.52 -0.95
N ALA A 196 -2.15 14.47 -0.73
CA ALA A 196 -2.89 15.11 -1.80
C ALA A 196 -1.97 16.11 -2.53
N ILE A 197 -1.78 15.85 -3.83
CA ILE A 197 -1.02 16.71 -4.74
C ILE A 197 -1.95 17.10 -5.88
N VAL A 198 -1.93 18.38 -6.27
CA VAL A 198 -2.62 18.89 -7.45
C VAL A 198 -1.58 19.49 -8.38
N VAL A 199 -1.61 19.11 -9.66
CA VAL A 199 -0.84 19.73 -10.73
C VAL A 199 -1.77 20.56 -11.58
N GLU A 200 -1.41 21.82 -11.81
CA GLU A 200 -2.11 22.77 -12.67
C GLU A 200 -1.30 23.01 -13.95
N PHE A 201 -1.97 23.06 -15.09
CA PHE A 201 -1.43 23.46 -16.38
C PHE A 201 -2.15 24.75 -16.85
N PRO A 202 -1.59 25.94 -16.57
CA PRO A 202 -2.28 27.21 -16.81
C PRO A 202 -2.63 27.40 -18.29
N ALA A 203 -3.88 27.77 -18.56
CA ALA A 203 -4.43 27.97 -19.91
C ALA A 203 -4.14 26.80 -20.89
N GLY A 204 -4.07 25.57 -20.38
CA GLY A 204 -3.78 24.34 -21.12
C GLY A 204 -2.29 24.13 -21.50
N SER A 205 -1.36 24.93 -20.98
CA SER A 205 0.07 24.84 -21.34
C SER A 205 0.88 23.96 -20.39
N GLN A 206 1.66 23.03 -20.96
CA GLN A 206 2.64 22.22 -20.23
C GLN A 206 3.83 23.05 -19.70
N SER A 207 4.18 24.16 -20.37
CA SER A 207 5.39 24.94 -20.07
C SER A 207 5.32 25.79 -18.79
N GLY A 208 4.16 25.83 -18.14
CA GLY A 208 3.91 26.64 -16.94
C GLY A 208 3.37 25.83 -15.77
N ALA A 209 3.59 24.51 -15.75
CA ALA A 209 2.98 23.61 -14.78
C ALA A 209 3.32 23.99 -13.33
N LEU A 210 2.30 24.10 -12.48
CA LEU A 210 2.41 24.39 -11.05
C LEU A 210 1.97 23.18 -10.24
N SER A 211 2.57 22.98 -9.06
CA SER A 211 2.21 21.87 -8.16
C SER A 211 1.88 22.39 -6.77
N TYR A 212 0.74 21.94 -6.24
CA TYR A 212 0.20 22.30 -4.94
C TYR A 212 0.09 21.05 -4.09
N VAL A 213 0.75 21.07 -2.93
CA VAL A 213 0.85 19.90 -2.03
C VAL A 213 0.14 20.23 -0.74
N VAL A 214 -0.84 19.41 -0.35
CA VAL A 214 -1.53 19.56 0.94
C VAL A 214 -0.53 19.30 2.07
N PRO A 215 -0.45 20.18 3.10
CA PRO A 215 0.62 20.13 4.11
C PRO A 215 0.47 18.99 5.14
N TYR A 216 -0.59 18.19 5.05
CA TYR A 216 -0.85 17.05 5.93
C TYR A 216 -1.09 15.77 5.13
N TYR A 217 -0.92 14.63 5.79
CA TYR A 217 -1.13 13.30 5.22
C TYR A 217 -2.53 12.77 5.54
N ILE A 218 -3.07 11.97 4.63
CA ILE A 218 -4.32 11.22 4.78
C ILE A 218 -4.05 10.04 5.72
N LEU A 219 -4.61 10.10 6.94
CA LEU A 219 -4.42 9.09 7.97
C LEU A 219 -5.60 8.11 8.00
N GLY A 220 -5.30 6.81 8.10
CA GLY A 220 -6.29 5.75 8.27
C GLY A 220 -6.15 4.57 7.30
N PRO A 221 -6.92 3.49 7.50
CA PRO A 221 -6.97 2.36 6.55
C PRO A 221 -7.48 2.82 5.18
N GLY A 222 -6.77 2.46 4.11
CA GLY A 222 -7.14 2.86 2.73
C GLY A 222 -6.85 4.33 2.40
N GLY A 223 -6.12 5.07 3.25
CA GLY A 223 -5.71 6.46 2.99
C GLY A 223 -4.86 6.62 1.71
N ASP A 224 -4.20 5.56 1.26
CA ASP A 224 -3.45 5.45 0.00
C ASP A 224 -4.32 5.21 -1.24
N LEU A 225 -5.56 4.74 -1.05
CA LEU A 225 -6.56 4.55 -2.10
C LEU A 225 -7.65 5.64 -2.08
N THR A 226 -7.57 6.59 -1.15
CA THR A 226 -8.53 7.69 -1.02
C THR A 226 -8.55 8.50 -2.32
N PRO A 227 -9.68 8.57 -3.05
CA PRO A 227 -9.79 9.41 -4.22
C PRO A 227 -9.84 10.87 -3.77
N ILE A 228 -9.29 11.74 -4.62
CA ILE A 228 -9.24 13.18 -4.41
C ILE A 228 -10.04 13.83 -5.52
N THR A 229 -10.90 14.78 -5.20
CA THR A 229 -11.62 15.59 -6.18
C THR A 229 -11.37 17.08 -5.92
N LEU A 230 -11.67 17.91 -6.92
CA LEU A 230 -11.50 19.37 -6.85
C LEU A 230 -12.83 20.07 -7.10
N GLU A 231 -13.11 21.10 -6.31
CA GLU A 231 -14.15 22.10 -6.54
C GLU A 231 -13.47 23.47 -6.66
N PHE A 232 -13.97 24.32 -7.56
CA PHE A 232 -13.49 25.69 -7.73
C PHE A 232 -14.62 26.67 -7.42
N ARG A 233 -14.44 27.47 -6.37
CA ARG A 233 -15.45 28.40 -5.86
C ARG A 233 -14.78 29.54 -5.12
N ASP A 234 -15.29 30.75 -5.27
CA ASP A 234 -14.89 31.86 -4.40
C ASP A 234 -15.35 31.56 -2.96
N VAL A 235 -14.40 31.36 -2.04
CA VAL A 235 -14.68 31.16 -0.60
C VAL A 235 -14.15 32.29 0.27
N THR A 236 -13.38 33.22 -0.32
CA THR A 236 -12.83 34.40 0.35
C THR A 236 -13.62 35.69 0.07
N SER A 237 -14.60 35.62 -0.84
CA SER A 237 -15.40 36.74 -1.36
C SER A 237 -14.57 37.81 -2.08
N ASP A 238 -13.48 37.42 -2.75
CA ASP A 238 -12.60 38.32 -3.50
C ASP A 238 -12.88 38.38 -5.02
N GLY A 239 -13.86 37.59 -5.49
CA GLY A 239 -14.25 37.48 -6.89
C GLY A 239 -13.41 36.51 -7.72
N LYS A 240 -12.50 35.73 -7.10
CA LYS A 240 -11.69 34.70 -7.76
C LYS A 240 -12.11 33.31 -7.29
N PRO A 241 -12.15 32.29 -8.17
CA PRO A 241 -12.34 30.92 -7.73
C PRO A 241 -11.11 30.44 -6.95
N ASP A 242 -11.31 30.14 -5.66
CA ASP A 242 -10.37 29.39 -4.83
C ASP A 242 -10.46 27.89 -5.15
N MET A 243 -9.41 27.13 -4.84
CA MET A 243 -9.36 25.68 -5.08
C MET A 243 -9.66 24.92 -3.79
N ILE A 244 -10.74 24.14 -3.81
CA ILE A 244 -11.17 23.27 -2.72
C ILE A 244 -10.80 21.83 -3.10
N ILE A 245 -10.02 21.16 -2.25
CA ILE A 245 -9.58 19.77 -2.42
C ILE A 245 -10.39 18.90 -1.46
N HIS A 246 -11.16 17.96 -1.99
CA HIS A 246 -11.88 16.96 -1.19
C HIS A 246 -11.14 15.62 -1.24
N MET A 247 -10.87 15.04 -0.07
CA MET A 247 -10.28 13.72 0.12
C MET A 247 -11.34 12.81 0.73
N HIS A 248 -11.83 11.84 -0.03
CA HIS A 248 -12.95 11.00 0.38
C HIS A 248 -12.46 9.75 1.14
N LEU A 249 -12.18 9.88 2.44
CA LEU A 249 -11.79 8.74 3.27
C LEU A 249 -13.03 7.89 3.60
N PRO A 250 -12.90 6.56 3.80
CA PRO A 250 -14.04 5.69 4.14
C PRO A 250 -14.81 6.06 5.42
N SER A 251 -14.21 6.86 6.31
CA SER A 251 -14.82 7.31 7.56
C SER A 251 -15.45 8.70 7.50
N GLN A 252 -14.88 9.62 6.73
CA GLN A 252 -15.30 11.02 6.64
C GLN A 252 -14.54 11.73 5.51
N ASP A 253 -15.22 12.60 4.76
CA ASP A 253 -14.56 13.49 3.80
C ASP A 253 -13.74 14.56 4.52
N GLN A 254 -12.49 14.74 4.07
CA GLN A 254 -11.58 15.77 4.57
C GLN A 254 -11.31 16.80 3.49
N THR A 255 -11.41 18.09 3.83
CA THR A 255 -11.25 19.19 2.86
C THR A 255 -10.01 20.03 3.16
N TYR A 256 -9.32 20.49 2.12
CA TYR A 256 -8.30 21.53 2.20
C TYR A 256 -8.58 22.62 1.17
N VAL A 257 -8.34 23.89 1.53
CA VAL A 257 -8.59 25.04 0.64
C VAL A 257 -7.26 25.71 0.31
N PHE A 258 -7.08 26.03 -0.97
CA PHE A 258 -5.98 26.77 -1.54
C PHE A 258 -6.50 28.10 -2.09
N ILE A 259 -5.93 29.21 -1.62
CA ILE A 259 -6.42 30.56 -1.94
C ILE A 259 -5.82 31.05 -3.25
N ASN A 260 -6.64 31.65 -4.11
CA ASN A 260 -6.23 32.18 -5.41
C ASN A 260 -5.49 33.53 -5.24
N ALA A 261 -4.18 33.56 -5.50
CA ALA A 261 -3.39 34.80 -5.44
C ALA A 261 -3.39 35.58 -6.77
N GLY A 262 -4.28 35.24 -7.70
CA GLY A 262 -4.44 35.85 -9.02
C GLY A 262 -3.39 35.45 -10.08
N THR A 263 -2.38 34.67 -9.71
CA THR A 263 -1.34 34.14 -10.63
C THR A 263 -0.99 32.67 -10.37
N LYS A 264 -1.30 32.20 -9.16
CA LYS A 264 -1.13 30.84 -8.66
C LYS A 264 -1.95 30.70 -7.38
N PHE A 265 -2.20 29.47 -6.96
CA PHE A 265 -2.73 29.21 -5.62
C PHE A 265 -1.65 29.34 -4.53
N ARG A 266 -2.09 29.61 -3.29
CA ARG A 266 -1.27 29.64 -2.09
C ARG A 266 -1.97 28.97 -0.91
N ALA A 267 -1.19 28.54 0.08
CA ALA A 267 -1.76 28.12 1.35
C ALA A 267 -2.55 29.27 2.02
N PRO A 268 -3.65 28.97 2.73
CA PRO A 268 -4.39 29.94 3.52
C PRO A 268 -3.55 30.39 4.72
N THR A 269 -3.76 31.63 5.12
CA THR A 269 -3.12 32.29 6.26
C THR A 269 -4.18 32.68 7.28
N ALA A 270 -3.77 32.99 8.51
CA ALA A 270 -4.68 33.42 9.58
C ALA A 270 -5.43 34.75 9.30
N LYS A 271 -5.20 35.41 8.16
CA LYS A 271 -5.92 36.61 7.71
C LYS A 271 -7.05 36.28 6.72
N ASP A 272 -7.04 35.09 6.13
CA ASP A 272 -8.01 34.68 5.13
C ASP A 272 -9.25 34.12 5.82
N ILE A 273 -10.42 34.69 5.53
CA ILE A 273 -11.70 34.20 6.01
C ILE A 273 -12.25 33.25 4.95
N ILE A 274 -12.55 32.01 5.32
CA ILE A 274 -12.92 30.93 4.40
C ILE A 274 -14.35 30.49 4.69
N HIS A 275 -15.20 30.56 3.67
CA HIS A 275 -16.60 30.15 3.73
C HIS A 275 -16.84 28.88 2.89
N LEU A 276 -16.83 27.73 3.59
CA LEU A 276 -17.14 26.40 3.03
C LEU A 276 -18.64 26.11 3.02
#